data_AF-A0A519GZA2-F1
#
_entry.id   AF-A0A519GZA2-F1
#
_cell.length_a   1.000
_cell.length_b   1.000
_cell.length_c   1.000
_cell.angle_alpha   90.00
_cell.angle_beta   90.00
_cell.angle_gamma   90.00
#
_symmetry.space_group_name_H-M   'P 1'
#
loop_
_entity.id
_entity.type
_entity.pdbx_description
1 polymer ?
#
loop_
_entity_poly.entity_id
_entity_poly.type
_entity_poly.pdbx_seq_one_letter_code
_entity_poly.pdbx_strand_id
1 'polypeptide(L)'
;EGIDSVAMLPALFLAFLSRWHRGEIAYTYQDQGMDPAAAHAICDAADPVAAFCADPTLWGPLAGDARLVDAVRRASERVAAFVAAAPTPTP
;
A
#
# COMPACT_ATOMS: atom_id res chain seq x y z
N GLU A 1 4.83 21.97 5.20
CA GLU A 1 4.10 20.68 5.24
C GLU A 1 4.53 19.85 4.04
N GLY A 2 5.05 18.65 4.26
CA GLY A 2 5.91 17.95 3.30
C GLY A 2 5.35 16.64 2.77
N ILE A 3 6.06 16.07 1.79
CA ILE A 3 5.81 14.78 1.11
C ILE A 3 5.41 13.64 2.08
N ASP A 4 5.82 13.70 3.35
CA ASP A 4 5.43 12.71 4.36
C ASP A 4 3.91 12.66 4.65
N SER A 5 3.18 13.78 4.53
CA SER A 5 1.72 13.78 4.72
C SER A 5 0.98 13.12 3.56
N VAL A 6 1.49 13.23 2.33
CA VAL A 6 0.90 12.57 1.14
C VAL A 6 1.26 11.10 1.04
N ALA A 7 2.32 10.63 1.71
CA ALA A 7 2.71 9.22 1.71
C ALA A 7 1.86 8.32 2.62
N MET A 8 1.13 8.88 3.58
CA MET A 8 0.26 8.12 4.50
C MET A 8 -0.91 7.42 3.79
N LEU A 9 -1.57 8.09 2.84
CA LEU A 9 -2.69 7.49 2.10
C LEU A 9 -2.24 6.30 1.22
N PRO A 10 -1.17 6.42 0.40
CA PRO A 10 -0.60 5.29 -0.35
C PRO A 10 -0.15 4.14 0.57
N ALA A 11 0.42 4.44 1.74
CA ALA A 11 0.81 3.40 2.70
C ALA A 11 -0.40 2.66 3.31
N LEU A 12 -1.47 3.37 3.64
CA LEU A 12 -2.74 2.79 4.09
C LEU A 12 -3.36 1.92 2.99
N PHE A 13 -3.32 2.40 1.75
CA PHE A 13 -3.82 1.69 0.60
C PHE A 13 -3.06 0.38 0.36
N LEU A 14 -1.72 0.41 0.40
CA LEU A 14 -0.90 -0.80 0.32
C LEU A 14 -1.22 -1.78 1.46
N ALA A 15 -1.38 -1.31 2.70
CA ALA A 15 -1.76 -2.16 3.83
C ALA A 15 -3.15 -2.81 3.64
N PHE A 16 -4.09 -2.08 3.04
CA PHE A 16 -5.40 -2.60 2.67
C PHE A 16 -5.28 -3.69 1.59
N LEU A 17 -4.50 -3.45 0.53
CA LEU A 17 -4.27 -4.45 -0.53
C LEU A 17 -3.65 -5.73 0.03
N SER A 18 -2.67 -5.62 0.94
CA SER A 18 -2.07 -6.79 1.59
C SER A 18 -3.10 -7.60 2.39
N ARG A 19 -4.03 -6.94 3.10
CA ARG A 19 -5.10 -7.63 3.83
C ARG A 19 -6.11 -8.30 2.89
N TRP A 20 -6.47 -7.61 1.82
CA TRP A 20 -7.34 -8.16 0.79
C TRP A 20 -6.70 -9.38 0.12
N HIS A 21 -5.41 -9.32 -0.21
CA HIS A 21 -4.66 -10.44 -0.78
C HIS A 21 -4.61 -11.66 0.16
N ARG A 22 -4.54 -11.45 1.49
CA ARG A 22 -4.64 -12.53 2.49
C ARG A 22 -6.05 -13.09 2.70
N GLY A 23 -7.06 -12.57 2.01
CA GLY A 23 -8.45 -12.99 2.16
C GLY A 23 -9.11 -12.55 3.47
N GLU A 24 -8.57 -11.53 4.15
CA GLU A 24 -9.09 -11.04 5.43
C GLU A 24 -10.22 -10.02 5.29
N ILE A 25 -10.60 -9.72 4.04
CA ILE A 25 -11.67 -8.78 3.72
C ILE A 25 -12.81 -9.58 3.11
N ALA A 26 -13.99 -9.50 3.72
CA ALA A 26 -15.18 -10.27 3.35
C ALA A 26 -15.82 -9.86 2.01
N TYR A 27 -15.23 -8.90 1.30
CA TYR A 27 -15.72 -8.42 0.00
C TYR A 27 -14.59 -8.37 -1.02
N THR A 28 -14.95 -8.66 -2.27
CA THR A 28 -14.03 -8.53 -3.41
C THR A 28 -13.74 -7.05 -3.64
N TYR A 29 -12.46 -6.69 -3.54
CA TYR A 29 -12.00 -5.37 -3.96
C TYR A 29 -12.25 -5.20 -5.47
N GLN A 30 -13.08 -4.22 -5.84
CA GLN A 30 -13.36 -3.86 -7.22
C GLN A 30 -12.90 -2.43 -7.44
N ASP A 31 -11.71 -2.28 -8.02
CA ASP A 31 -11.18 -1.00 -8.43
C ASP A 31 -11.34 -0.87 -9.95
N GLN A 32 -11.90 0.25 -10.42
CA GLN A 32 -12.04 0.48 -11.86
C GLN A 32 -10.73 0.92 -12.53
N GLY A 33 -9.73 1.34 -11.77
CA GLY A 33 -8.43 1.82 -12.26
C GLY A 33 -7.27 0.85 -12.01
N MET A 34 -7.33 0.02 -10.96
CA MET A 34 -6.29 -0.96 -10.63
C MET A 34 -6.70 -2.37 -11.01
N ASP A 35 -5.88 -3.04 -11.83
CA ASP A 35 -6.03 -4.46 -12.14
C ASP A 35 -5.82 -5.31 -10.86
N PRO A 36 -6.79 -6.14 -10.45
CA PRO A 36 -6.65 -7.06 -9.32
C PRO A 36 -5.40 -7.97 -9.42
N ALA A 37 -4.99 -8.37 -10.62
CA ALA A 37 -3.78 -9.17 -10.80
C ALA A 37 -2.51 -8.36 -10.49
N ALA A 38 -2.47 -7.09 -10.87
CA ALA A 38 -1.37 -6.18 -10.52
C ALA A 38 -1.31 -5.94 -9.01
N ALA A 39 -2.46 -5.74 -8.36
CA ALA A 39 -2.55 -5.60 -6.91
C ALA A 39 -1.99 -6.82 -6.16
N HIS A 40 -2.32 -8.04 -6.61
CA HIS A 40 -1.75 -9.26 -6.04
C HIS A 40 -0.25 -9.39 -6.30
N ALA A 41 0.22 -9.07 -7.52
CA ALA A 41 1.64 -9.10 -7.84
C ALA A 41 2.46 -8.12 -6.99
N ILE A 42 1.92 -6.93 -6.68
CA ILE A 42 2.54 -5.97 -5.77
C ILE A 42 2.65 -6.57 -4.36
N CYS A 43 1.61 -7.24 -3.87
CA CYS A 43 1.60 -7.84 -2.54
C CYS A 43 2.55 -9.05 -2.41
N ASP A 44 2.75 -9.80 -3.50
CA ASP A 44 3.61 -11.00 -3.55
C ASP A 44 5.10 -10.66 -3.82
N ALA A 45 5.40 -9.41 -4.16
CA ALA A 45 6.77 -8.96 -4.41
C ALA A 45 7.64 -9.06 -3.16
N ALA A 46 8.94 -9.33 -3.35
CA ALA A 46 9.92 -9.34 -2.27
C ALA A 46 10.03 -7.99 -1.54
N ASP A 47 9.74 -6.89 -2.23
CA ASP A 47 9.60 -5.55 -1.66
C ASP A 47 8.30 -4.91 -2.18
N PRO A 48 7.16 -5.08 -1.46
CA PRO A 48 5.87 -4.54 -1.87
C PRO A 48 5.84 -3.03 -1.96
N VAL A 49 6.62 -2.32 -1.14
CA VAL A 49 6.69 -0.84 -1.18
C VAL A 49 7.37 -0.39 -2.46
N ALA A 50 8.48 -1.03 -2.83
CA ALA A 50 9.17 -0.73 -4.07
C ALA A 50 8.31 -1.07 -5.30
N ALA A 51 7.66 -2.24 -5.32
CA ALA A 51 6.77 -2.65 -6.40
C ALA A 51 5.58 -1.69 -6.56
N PHE A 52 4.96 -1.28 -5.45
CA PHE A 52 3.86 -0.33 -5.44
C PHE A 52 4.28 1.08 -5.93
N CYS A 53 5.46 1.56 -5.53
CA CYS A 53 5.99 2.84 -5.98
C CYS A 53 6.49 2.81 -7.43
N ALA A 54 6.72 1.62 -8.00
CA ALA A 54 7.14 1.43 -9.39
C ALA A 54 5.98 1.40 -10.38
N ASP A 55 4.71 1.37 -9.93
CA ASP A 55 3.56 1.32 -10.82
C ASP A 55 3.30 2.69 -11.50
N PRO A 56 3.49 2.80 -12.82
CA PRO A 56 3.26 4.06 -13.55
C PRO A 56 1.78 4.45 -13.63
N THR A 57 0.85 3.51 -13.43
CA THR A 57 -0.60 3.78 -13.40
C THR A 57 -0.97 4.62 -12.18
N LEU A 58 -0.24 4.44 -11.08
CA LEU A 58 -0.46 5.15 -9.82
C LEU A 58 0.35 6.44 -9.71
N TRP A 59 1.60 6.41 -10.20
CA TRP A 59 2.58 7.47 -9.92
C TRP A 59 3.00 8.27 -11.15
N GLY A 60 2.63 7.83 -12.35
CA GLY A 60 3.03 8.46 -13.60
C GLY A 60 4.55 8.67 -13.65
N PRO A 61 5.04 9.90 -13.90
CA PRO A 61 6.48 10.20 -13.95
C PRO A 61 7.25 10.00 -12.64
N LEU A 62 6.55 9.91 -11.51
CA LEU A 62 7.19 9.70 -10.19
C LEU A 62 7.41 8.21 -9.88
N ALA A 63 6.97 7.31 -10.76
CA ALA A 63 7.15 5.87 -10.59
C ALA A 63 8.64 5.53 -10.44
N GLY A 64 8.99 4.88 -9.32
CA GLY A 64 10.37 4.52 -8.98
C GLY A 64 11.25 5.64 -8.43
N ASP A 65 10.72 6.86 -8.20
CA ASP A 65 11.50 7.93 -7.54
C ASP A 65 11.89 7.48 -6.11
N ALA A 66 13.19 7.50 -5.80
CA ALA A 66 13.70 7.06 -4.50
C ALA A 66 13.08 7.85 -3.32
N ARG A 67 12.78 9.14 -3.51
CA ARG A 67 12.14 9.98 -2.48
C ARG A 67 10.71 9.54 -2.22
N LEU A 68 10.00 9.08 -3.25
CA LEU A 68 8.67 8.51 -3.12
C LEU A 68 8.74 7.20 -2.36
N VAL A 69 9.63 6.29 -2.76
CA VAL A 69 9.84 4.99 -2.09
C VAL A 69 10.15 5.20 -0.61
N ASP A 70 11.06 6.09 -0.28
CA ASP A 70 11.45 6.38 1.11
C ASP A 70 10.31 6.98 1.92
N ALA A 71 9.51 7.88 1.32
CA ALA A 71 8.36 8.47 2.00
C ALA A 71 7.26 7.43 2.27
N VAL A 72 6.94 6.60 1.27
CA VAL A 72 5.95 5.53 1.42
C VAL A 72 6.46 4.48 2.43
N ARG A 73 7.75 4.15 2.44
CA ARG A 73 8.33 3.21 3.41
C ARG A 73 8.17 3.70 4.85
N ARG A 74 8.55 4.96 5.13
CA ARG A 74 8.33 5.57 6.46
C ARG A 74 6.86 5.61 6.86
N ALA A 75 5.96 5.89 5.91
CA ALA A 75 4.54 5.86 6.15
C ALA A 75 4.00 4.45 6.41
N SER A 76 4.48 3.44 5.67
CA SER A 76 4.12 2.03 5.87
C SER A 76 4.55 1.51 7.23
N GLU A 77 5.72 1.90 7.73
CA GLU A 77 6.16 1.58 9.11
C GLU A 77 5.20 2.16 10.15
N ARG A 78 4.76 3.41 9.97
CA ARG A 78 3.77 4.05 10.85
C ARG A 78 2.41 3.37 10.79
N VAL A 79 1.96 2.96 9.60
CA VAL A 79 0.71 2.21 9.44
C VAL A 79 0.82 0.83 10.08
N ALA A 80 1.93 0.12 9.91
CA ALA A 80 2.16 -1.17 10.55
C ALA A 80 2.13 -1.07 12.08
N ALA A 81 2.78 -0.04 12.64
CA ALA A 81 2.72 0.23 14.08
C ALA A 81 1.29 0.54 14.56
N PHE A 82 0.54 1.35 13.80
CA PHE A 82 -0.87 1.64 14.10
C PHE A 82 -1.75 0.39 14.06
N VAL A 83 -1.60 -0.45 13.03
CA VAL A 83 -2.36 -1.69 12.88
C VAL A 83 -2.02 -2.70 13.99
N ALA A 84 -0.75 -2.81 14.38
CA ALA A 84 -0.33 -3.70 15.48
C ALA A 84 -0.83 -3.22 16.85
N ALA A 85 -0.99 -1.91 17.04
CA ALA A 85 -1.54 -1.33 18.27
C ALA A 85 -3.08 -1.35 18.32
N ALA A 86 -3.76 -1.57 17.18
CA ALA A 86 -5.20 -1.61 17.14
C ALA A 86 -5.70 -2.92 17.80
N PRO A 87 -6.67 -2.84 18.74
CA PRO A 87 -7.25 -4.04 19.34
C PRO A 87 -7.93 -4.88 18.25
N THR A 88 -7.71 -6.20 18.27
CA THR A 88 -8.39 -7.13 17.36
C THR A 88 -9.90 -6.93 17.52
N PRO A 89 -10.65 -6.60 16.46
CA PRO A 89 -12.10 -6.50 16.56
C PRO A 89 -12.64 -7.86 16.97
N THR A 90 -13.34 -7.89 18.10
CA THR A 90 -14.05 -9.08 18.58
C THR A 90 -15.11 -9.47 17.53
N PRO A 91 -15.21 -10.75 17.16
CA PRO A 91 -16.19 -11.21 16.17
C PRO A 91 -17.65 -10.95 16.57
#